data_AF-A0A836B3R7-F1
#
_entry.id   AF-A0A836B3R7-F1
#
_cell.length_a   1.000
_cell.length_b   1.000
_cell.length_c   1.000
_cell.angle_alpha   90.00
_cell.angle_beta   90.00
_cell.angle_gamma   90.00
#
_symmetry.space_group_name_H-M   'P 1'
#
loop_
_entity.id
_entity.type
_entity.pdbx_description
1 polymer ?
#
loop_
_entity_poly.entity_id
_entity_poly.type
_entity_poly.pdbx_seq_one_letter_code
_entity_poly.pdbx_strand_id
1 'polypeptide(L)'
;MGLWAETNIPKMTMAELNHMAFVLDEENPDLFKWFTGQLQAPEHMLKNPVFMAIRNHVAQQLQDSAPVQTRAAAGRDWVRGWDDGWRGQQQQTPPAELKPKAQ
;
A
#
# COMPACT_ATOMS: atom_id res chain seq x y z
N MET A 1 0.54 -7.71 -10.51
CA MET A 1 1.17 -8.94 -9.98
C MET A 1 1.10 -10.11 -10.95
N GLY A 2 -0.09 -10.52 -11.43
CA GLY A 2 -0.22 -11.67 -12.35
C GLY A 2 0.71 -11.62 -13.58
N LEU A 3 0.70 -10.50 -14.32
CA LEU A 3 1.59 -10.31 -15.49
C LEU A 3 3.10 -10.38 -15.14
N TRP A 4 3.47 -9.89 -13.96
CA TRP A 4 4.85 -10.00 -13.49
C TRP A 4 5.19 -11.46 -13.15
N ALA A 5 4.29 -12.16 -12.48
CA ALA A 5 4.45 -13.55 -12.09
C ALA A 5 4.59 -14.45 -13.33
N GLU A 6 3.78 -14.27 -14.37
CA GLU A 6 3.87 -15.02 -15.63
C GLU A 6 5.25 -14.94 -16.29
N THR A 7 5.89 -13.77 -16.22
CA THR A 7 7.21 -13.54 -16.85
C THR A 7 8.38 -14.02 -15.98
N ASN A 8 8.23 -13.98 -14.65
CA ASN A 8 9.33 -14.17 -13.71
C ASN A 8 9.32 -15.55 -13.03
N ILE A 9 8.16 -16.13 -12.72
CA ILE A 9 8.04 -17.46 -12.08
C ILE A 9 8.77 -18.56 -12.88
N PRO A 10 8.66 -18.66 -14.22
CA PRO A 10 9.35 -19.70 -14.98
C PRO A 10 10.89 -19.62 -14.92
N LYS A 11 11.44 -18.48 -14.48
CA LYS A 11 12.88 -18.21 -14.41
C LYS A 11 13.43 -18.30 -12.98
N MET A 12 12.55 -18.47 -11.99
CA MET A 12 12.91 -18.49 -10.58
C MET A 12 13.49 -19.84 -10.15
N THR A 13 14.43 -19.76 -9.23
CA THR A 13 14.94 -20.89 -8.46
C THR A 13 13.92 -21.36 -7.42
N MET A 14 14.06 -22.60 -6.93
CA MET A 14 13.21 -23.13 -5.86
C MET A 14 13.21 -22.26 -4.60
N ALA A 15 14.36 -21.65 -4.27
CA ALA A 15 14.46 -20.74 -3.13
C ALA A 15 13.61 -19.47 -3.34
N GLU A 16 13.61 -18.90 -4.54
CA GLU A 16 12.77 -17.74 -4.88
C GLU A 16 11.29 -18.10 -4.93
N LEU A 17 10.93 -19.31 -5.39
CA LEU A 17 9.55 -19.79 -5.34
C LEU A 17 9.05 -19.97 -3.90
N ASN A 18 9.90 -20.43 -2.98
CA ASN A 18 9.54 -20.48 -1.56
C ASN A 18 9.34 -19.08 -0.96
N HIS A 19 10.18 -18.12 -1.36
CA HIS A 19 9.98 -16.72 -0.98
C HIS A 19 8.68 -16.14 -1.56
N MET A 20 8.31 -16.51 -2.78
CA MET A 20 7.06 -16.11 -3.41
C MET A 20 5.85 -16.71 -2.68
N ALA A 21 5.89 -17.99 -2.32
CA ALA A 21 4.84 -18.64 -1.55
C ALA A 21 4.62 -17.93 -0.21
N PHE A 22 5.71 -17.64 0.52
CA PHE A 22 5.66 -16.88 1.77
C PHE A 22 5.01 -15.49 1.60
N VAL A 23 5.27 -14.81 0.47
CA VAL A 23 4.63 -13.52 0.17
C VAL A 23 3.13 -13.67 -0.05
N LEU A 24 2.69 -14.77 -0.66
CA LEU A 24 1.27 -15.03 -0.93
C LEU A 24 0.51 -15.52 0.31
N ASP A 25 1.22 -16.14 1.26
CA ASP A 25 0.68 -16.72 2.49
C ASP A 25 0.42 -15.70 3.60
N GLU A 26 1.04 -14.50 3.55
CA GLU A 26 0.98 -13.45 4.58
C GLU A 26 -0.42 -12.78 4.75
N GLU A 27 -1.47 -13.47 4.33
CA GLU A 27 -2.87 -13.06 4.32
C GLU A 27 -3.14 -11.83 3.42
N ASN A 28 -4.09 -12.02 2.50
CA ASN A 28 -4.20 -11.23 1.27
C ASN A 28 -5.10 -9.96 1.30
N PRO A 29 -5.36 -9.21 2.40
CA PRO A 29 -6.03 -7.91 2.28
C PRO A 29 -5.07 -6.71 2.12
N ASP A 30 -3.82 -6.78 2.59
CA ASP A 30 -2.93 -5.61 2.66
C ASP A 30 -1.72 -5.64 1.72
N LEU A 31 -1.44 -6.76 1.06
CA LEU A 31 -0.36 -6.91 0.07
C LEU A 31 -0.38 -5.81 -0.99
N PHE A 32 -1.56 -5.51 -1.53
CA PHE A 32 -1.71 -4.43 -2.51
C PHE A 32 -1.36 -3.06 -1.92
N LYS A 33 -1.75 -2.78 -0.67
CA LYS A 33 -1.43 -1.51 0.00
C LYS A 33 0.06 -1.39 0.26
N TRP A 34 0.76 -2.49 0.53
CA TRP A 34 2.21 -2.48 0.69
C TRP A 34 2.96 -2.25 -0.62
N PHE A 35 2.55 -2.91 -1.71
CA PHE A 35 3.17 -2.71 -3.03
C PHE A 35 2.97 -1.30 -3.57
N THR A 36 1.79 -0.73 -3.32
CA THR A 36 1.47 0.64 -3.75
C THR A 36 1.98 1.72 -2.79
N GLY A 37 2.48 1.33 -1.61
CA GLY A 37 2.96 2.25 -0.57
C GLY A 37 1.86 2.96 0.22
N GLN A 38 0.60 2.51 0.10
CA GLN A 38 -0.52 2.99 0.91
C GLN A 38 -0.42 2.58 2.39
N LEU A 39 0.32 1.51 2.69
CA LEU A 39 0.62 1.04 4.05
C LEU A 39 2.08 0.59 4.12
N GLN A 40 2.71 0.75 5.28
CA GLN A 40 4.06 0.24 5.50
C GLN A 40 4.05 -1.29 5.61
N ALA A 41 4.91 -1.94 4.81
CA ALA A 41 5.09 -3.39 4.89
C ALA A 41 5.82 -3.77 6.20
N PRO A 42 5.48 -4.92 6.81
CA PRO A 42 6.16 -5.39 8.02
C PRO A 42 7.61 -5.82 7.71
N GLU A 43 8.44 -5.86 8.75
CA GLU A 43 9.90 -6.00 8.60
C GLU A 43 10.33 -7.31 7.93
N HIS A 44 9.61 -8.41 8.18
CA HIS A 44 9.88 -9.71 7.56
C HIS A 44 9.62 -9.71 6.05
N MET A 45 8.64 -8.93 5.59
CA MET A 45 8.36 -8.77 4.16
C MET A 45 9.42 -7.92 3.47
N LEU A 46 9.92 -6.88 4.14
CA LEU A 46 11.02 -6.05 3.62
C LEU A 46 12.33 -6.84 3.47
N LYS A 47 12.52 -7.91 4.24
CA LYS A 47 13.66 -8.83 4.13
C LYS A 47 13.51 -9.84 2.98
N ASN A 48 12.30 -10.01 2.43
CA ASN A 48 12.05 -10.96 1.35
C ASN A 48 12.47 -10.35 -0.01
N PRO A 49 13.42 -10.99 -0.73
CA PRO A 49 13.94 -10.44 -1.99
C PRO A 49 12.89 -10.40 -3.11
N VAL A 50 11.98 -11.39 -3.15
CA VAL A 50 10.91 -11.47 -4.14
C VAL A 50 9.87 -10.39 -3.88
N PHE A 51 9.54 -10.13 -2.61
CA PHE A 51 8.67 -9.01 -2.24
C PHE A 51 9.21 -7.67 -2.74
N MET A 52 10.50 -7.41 -2.51
CA MET A 52 11.15 -6.18 -2.96
C MET A 52 11.18 -6.05 -4.48
N ALA A 53 11.42 -7.15 -5.20
CA ALA A 53 11.37 -7.16 -6.66
C ALA A 53 9.98 -6.79 -7.20
N ILE A 54 8.92 -7.36 -6.62
CA ILE A 54 7.53 -7.04 -7.00
C ILE A 54 7.20 -5.59 -6.66
N ARG A 55 7.58 -5.12 -5.45
CA ARG A 55 7.33 -3.73 -5.01
C ARG A 55 7.97 -2.72 -5.96
N ASN A 56 9.21 -2.95 -6.36
CA ASN A 56 9.91 -2.07 -7.30
C ASN A 56 9.24 -2.06 -8.67
N HIS A 57 8.81 -3.22 -9.16
CA HIS A 57 8.09 -3.31 -10.43
C HIS A 57 6.75 -2.57 -10.38
N VAL A 58 5.99 -2.71 -9.29
CA VAL A 58 4.72 -1.98 -9.10
C VAL A 58 4.95 -0.48 -9.00
N ALA A 59 6.00 -0.05 -8.29
CA ALA A 59 6.37 1.37 -8.19
C ALA A 59 6.70 1.98 -9.57
N GLN A 60 7.42 1.25 -10.42
CA GLN A 60 7.70 1.66 -11.81
C GLN A 60 6.40 1.76 -12.62
N GLN A 61 5.55 0.74 -12.60
CA GLN A 61 4.26 0.78 -13.32
C GLN A 61 3.37 1.95 -12.87
N LEU A 62 3.34 2.25 -11.57
CA LEU A 62 2.60 3.39 -11.03
C LEU A 62 3.18 4.72 -11.49
N GLN A 63 4.50 4.82 -11.66
CA GLN A 63 5.13 6.03 -12.18
C GLN A 63 4.78 6.24 -13.66
N ASP A 64 4.75 5.16 -14.45
CA ASP A 64 4.44 5.20 -15.88
C ASP A 64 2.95 5.47 -16.14
N SER A 65 2.06 4.83 -15.37
CA SER A 65 0.61 4.88 -15.59
C SER A 65 -0.08 6.03 -14.85
N ALA A 66 0.48 6.46 -13.71
CA ALA A 66 -0.08 7.50 -12.87
C ALA A 66 1.04 8.36 -12.25
N PRO A 67 1.70 9.23 -13.03
CA PRO A 67 2.75 10.12 -12.53
C PRO A 67 2.24 10.94 -11.34
N VAL A 68 3.10 11.17 -10.35
CA VAL A 68 2.76 11.91 -9.11
C VAL A 68 2.06 13.26 -9.40
N GLN A 69 2.45 13.92 -10.48
CA GLN A 69 1.91 15.20 -10.94
C GLN A 69 0.42 15.14 -11.32
N THR A 70 -0.08 13.96 -11.68
CA THR A 70 -1.48 13.73 -12.10
C THR A 70 -2.32 13.09 -11.02
N ARG A 71 -1.73 12.74 -9.86
CA ARG A 71 -2.45 12.10 -8.76
C ARG A 71 -3.30 13.12 -8.02
N ALA A 72 -4.52 12.73 -7.68
CA ALA A 72 -5.35 13.52 -6.78
C ALA A 72 -4.66 13.65 -5.42
N ALA A 73 -4.67 14.86 -4.85
CA ALA A 73 -4.18 15.08 -3.50
C ALA A 73 -5.12 14.37 -2.51
N ALA A 74 -4.55 13.63 -1.55
CA ALA A 74 -5.31 12.96 -0.52
C ALA A 74 -6.22 13.96 0.23
N GLY A 75 -7.51 13.62 0.36
CA GLY A 75 -8.48 14.44 1.08
C GLY A 75 -9.04 15.64 0.30
N ARG A 76 -8.83 15.72 -1.03
CA ARG A 76 -9.59 16.65 -1.88
C ARG A 76 -10.72 15.94 -2.60
N ASP A 77 -11.87 16.60 -2.66
CA ASP A 77 -12.98 16.24 -3.52
C ASP A 77 -12.50 16.13 -4.97
N TRP A 78 -12.59 14.94 -5.55
CA TRP A 78 -12.26 14.72 -6.96
C TRP A 78 -13.43 15.14 -7.87
N VAL A 79 -14.65 15.09 -7.33
CA VAL A 79 -15.88 15.67 -7.88
C VAL A 79 -16.65 16.28 -6.70
N ARG A 80 -17.38 17.37 -6.89
CA ARG A 80 -18.14 18.06 -5.82
C ARG A 80 -18.98 17.05 -5.02
N GLY A 81 -18.65 16.85 -3.75
CA GLY A 81 -19.33 15.90 -2.86
C GLY A 81 -18.89 14.44 -2.96
N TRP A 82 -17.84 14.15 -3.74
CA TRP A 82 -17.15 12.87 -3.77
C TRP A 82 -15.71 13.08 -3.31
N ASP A 83 -15.42 12.63 -2.09
CA ASP A 83 -14.11 12.69 -1.48
C ASP A 83 -13.70 11.31 -0.93
N ASP A 84 -12.46 11.22 -0.43
CA ASP A 84 -11.96 10.06 0.32
C ASP A 84 -12.45 10.05 1.79
N GLY A 85 -13.57 10.72 2.11
CA GLY A 85 -14.03 10.99 3.49
C GLY A 85 -14.27 9.76 4.35
N TRP A 86 -14.47 8.59 3.75
CA TRP A 86 -14.53 7.29 4.45
C TRP A 86 -13.24 6.93 5.18
N ARG A 87 -12.08 7.50 4.79
CA ARG A 87 -10.78 7.23 5.44
C ARG A 87 -10.60 7.98 6.78
N GLY A 88 -11.49 8.92 7.12
CA GLY A 88 -11.36 9.79 8.30
C GLY A 88 -11.80 9.19 9.64
N GLN A 89 -12.39 7.99 9.68
CA GLN A 89 -12.94 7.41 10.93
C GLN A 89 -11.92 6.63 11.79
N GLN A 90 -10.64 6.51 11.39
CA GLN A 90 -9.63 5.78 12.17
C GLN A 90 -8.54 6.64 12.86
N GLN A 91 -8.55 7.97 12.72
CA GLN A 91 -7.70 8.84 13.55
C GLN A 91 -8.49 9.39 14.75
N GLN A 92 -8.38 8.66 15.87
CA GLN A 92 -8.31 9.15 17.26
C GLN A 92 -8.90 10.55 17.52
N THR A 93 -10.09 10.59 18.12
CA THR A 93 -10.57 11.78 18.85
C THR A 93 -9.53 12.23 19.89
N PRO A 94 -9.01 13.46 19.84
CA PRO A 94 -8.27 14.01 20.97
C PRO A 94 -9.21 14.17 22.17
N PRO A 95 -8.73 14.04 23.42
CA PRO A 95 -9.55 14.27 24.60
C PRO A 95 -10.08 15.71 24.59
N ALA A 96 -11.38 15.87 24.86
CA ALA A 96 -12.04 17.16 24.94
C ALA A 96 -11.33 18.08 25.94
N GLU A 97 -10.86 19.22 25.47
CA GLU A 97 -10.28 20.29 26.28
C GLU A 97 -11.39 20.95 27.11
N LEU A 98 -11.44 20.63 28.41
CA LEU A 98 -12.35 21.22 29.38
C LEU A 98 -12.00 22.70 29.57
N LYS A 99 -12.79 23.60 28.99
CA LYS A 99 -12.74 25.03 29.33
C LYS A 99 -13.27 25.24 30.76
N PRO A 100 -12.56 25.97 31.64
CA PRO A 100 -13.08 26.30 32.95
C PRO A 100 -14.26 27.28 32.84
N LYS A 101 -15.38 26.94 33.48
CA LYS A 101 -16.51 27.86 33.67
C LYS A 101 -16.06 29.01 34.56
N ALA A 102 -16.16 30.23 34.06
CA ALA A 102 -16.09 31.44 34.87
C ALA A 102 -17.44 31.65 35.58
N GLN A 103 -17.42 31.65 36.92
CA GLN A 103 -18.19 32.54 37.80
C GLN A 103 -17.74 32.36 39.24
#